data_AF-A0A8J4T2B7-F1
#
_entry.id   AF-A0A8J4T2B7-F1
#
_cell.length_a   1.000
_cell.length_b   1.000
_cell.length_c   1.000
_cell.angle_alpha   90.00
_cell.angle_beta   90.00
_cell.angle_gamma   90.00
#
_symmetry.space_group_name_H-M   'P 1'
#
loop_
_entity.id
_entity.type
_entity.pdbx_description
1 polymer ?
#
loop_
_entity_poly.entity_id
_entity_poly.type
_entity_poly.pdbx_seq_one_letter_code
_entity_poly.pdbx_strand_id
1 'polypeptide(L)'
;MTHFEILLLYLSICAGIRFVLLQDSTNPFRWFPPDNFDIIASKMERANPENCVTMSESDLRLPPTALSQLPKYNQILSQQWFANRSKLLHLHNLALNRAFFYSYIQQRLDGPVIDPPFLPSLMYYYLSAAADVSSGPNVINTSAVLMDTNTTYANWYGLKVINHTLPLFGPMARRLDNWNDEMNFLRVPSNNTIKIYDMGAGPNSNYTAPWYKNNPYIRDREMGIEFIPDNRGTAPSKNQYTTKIQLATINGDPIEQLETGKFYGPNAPGMKETFLPVRFTRPYYDCGGTNRWIVSSVSALSDFMPRYSNITRLRGPRMVGIVIQGMDFYRIDFNPCAPGLGNPNHFLAGIARCKPTTLCVPLSGFGFRRGGYECVCQPGHRLPAGQIGPFRGVDIEVASKEEYENGFDCLPVGWREVIPEETGVQGTLQRRRRAASTIDVEYFRRLRESDENENQSGLLRHMVQFCINE
;
A
#
# COMPACT_ATOMS: atom_id res chain seq x y z
N MET A 1 43.17 -64.01 32.80
CA MET A 1 42.35 -63.08 32.00
C MET A 1 43.12 -62.72 30.76
N THR A 2 42.78 -63.37 29.65
CA THR A 2 43.42 -63.20 28.34
C THR A 2 43.00 -61.87 27.73
N HIS A 3 43.92 -61.19 27.03
CA HIS A 3 43.70 -59.90 26.35
C HIS A 3 42.41 -59.78 25.53
N PHE A 4 41.83 -60.92 25.11
CA PHE A 4 40.57 -61.00 24.38
C PHE A 4 39.34 -60.56 25.20
N GLU A 5 39.27 -60.85 26.50
CA GLU A 5 38.12 -60.47 27.33
C GLU A 5 38.12 -58.97 27.68
N ILE A 6 39.30 -58.36 27.82
CA ILE A 6 39.44 -56.93 28.06
C ILE A 6 39.05 -56.13 26.81
N LEU A 7 39.35 -56.64 25.62
CA LEU A 7 38.97 -56.01 24.34
C LEU A 7 37.45 -56.03 24.12
N LEU A 8 36.79 -57.14 24.47
CA LEU A 8 35.33 -57.27 24.40
C LEU A 8 34.61 -56.34 25.39
N LEU A 9 35.13 -56.19 26.60
CA LEU A 9 34.63 -55.21 27.58
C LEU A 9 34.79 -53.76 27.08
N TYR A 10 35.94 -53.42 26.48
CA TYR A 10 36.15 -52.08 25.90
C TYR A 10 35.22 -51.81 24.70
N LEU A 11 34.98 -52.79 23.84
CA LEU A 11 34.05 -52.68 22.72
C LEU A 11 32.59 -52.53 23.18
N SER A 12 32.16 -53.27 24.21
CA SER A 12 30.82 -53.11 24.80
C SER A 12 30.64 -51.78 25.53
N ILE A 13 31.68 -51.27 26.21
CA ILE A 13 31.65 -49.94 26.86
C ILE A 13 31.63 -48.83 25.80
N CYS A 14 32.44 -48.92 24.74
CA CYS A 14 32.42 -47.96 23.63
C CYS A 14 31.10 -48.00 22.83
N ALA A 15 30.47 -49.17 22.66
CA ALA A 15 29.16 -49.31 22.05
C ALA A 15 28.05 -48.74 22.94
N GLY A 16 28.13 -48.94 24.27
CA GLY A 16 27.21 -48.35 25.24
C GLY A 16 27.32 -46.82 25.32
N ILE A 17 28.53 -46.28 25.27
CA ILE A 17 28.77 -44.82 25.26
C ILE A 17 28.26 -44.18 23.96
N ARG A 18 28.37 -44.86 22.81
CA ARG A 18 27.75 -44.40 21.55
C ARG A 18 26.21 -44.44 21.58
N PHE A 19 25.61 -45.38 22.32
CA PHE A 19 24.15 -45.46 22.45
C PHE A 19 23.58 -44.39 23.40
N VAL A 20 24.31 -44.03 24.46
CA VAL A 20 23.90 -42.96 25.40
C VAL A 20 24.09 -41.56 24.80
N LEU A 21 25.07 -41.38 23.91
CA LEU A 21 25.31 -40.10 23.23
C LEU A 21 24.43 -39.86 21.97
N LEU A 22 23.55 -40.81 21.64
CA LEU A 22 22.51 -40.68 20.61
C LEU A 22 21.12 -40.52 21.24
N GLN A 23 21.03 -39.91 22.42
CA GLN A 23 19.79 -39.20 22.75
C GLN A 23 19.68 -38.03 21.78
N ASP A 24 18.78 -38.19 20.81
CA ASP A 24 18.25 -37.11 19.98
C ASP A 24 18.10 -35.87 20.86
N SER A 25 18.99 -34.88 20.67
CA SER A 25 18.72 -33.54 21.18
C SER A 25 17.52 -33.04 20.38
N THR A 26 16.32 -33.32 20.88
CA THR A 26 15.07 -32.89 20.29
C THR A 26 15.08 -31.38 20.34
N ASN A 27 15.40 -30.74 19.22
CA ASN A 27 15.32 -29.30 19.10
C ASN A 27 13.89 -28.89 19.56
N PRO A 28 13.74 -28.06 20.59
CA PRO A 28 12.44 -27.72 21.17
C PRO A 28 11.49 -27.07 20.15
N PHE A 29 12.02 -26.58 19.02
CA PHE A 29 11.26 -25.99 17.92
C PHE A 29 10.94 -26.96 16.77
N ARG A 30 11.17 -28.27 16.90
CA ARG A 30 10.87 -29.25 15.83
C ARG A 30 9.38 -29.33 15.48
N TRP A 31 8.49 -28.96 16.42
CA TRP A 31 7.05 -28.87 16.18
C TRP A 31 6.67 -27.70 15.27
N PHE A 32 7.61 -26.81 14.97
CA PHE A 32 7.45 -25.61 14.17
C PHE A 32 7.96 -25.86 12.74
N PRO A 33 7.13 -26.38 11.80
CA PRO A 33 7.55 -26.51 10.41
C PRO A 33 7.66 -25.12 9.77
N PRO A 34 8.55 -24.97 8.77
CA PRO A 34 8.67 -23.73 8.03
C PRO A 34 7.38 -23.46 7.25
N ASP A 35 6.92 -22.22 7.29
CA ASP A 35 5.71 -21.75 6.62
C ASP A 35 6.00 -20.73 5.50
N ASN A 36 4.94 -20.20 4.88
CA ASN A 36 5.08 -19.21 3.82
C ASN A 36 5.76 -17.90 4.31
N PHE A 37 5.66 -17.57 5.60
CA PHE A 37 6.38 -16.42 6.14
C PHE A 37 7.89 -16.68 6.13
N ASP A 38 8.36 -17.87 6.51
CA ASP A 38 9.79 -18.22 6.45
C ASP A 38 10.37 -18.14 5.04
N ILE A 39 9.56 -18.52 4.04
CA ILE A 39 9.96 -18.43 2.63
C ILE A 39 10.21 -16.96 2.24
N ILE A 40 9.31 -16.05 2.61
CA ILE A 40 9.49 -14.62 2.33
C ILE A 40 10.61 -14.03 3.18
N ALA A 41 10.64 -14.31 4.48
CA ALA A 41 11.63 -13.77 5.40
C ALA A 41 13.05 -14.18 4.98
N SER A 42 13.27 -15.46 4.69
CA SER A 42 14.57 -15.94 4.21
C SER A 42 14.97 -15.31 2.88
N LYS A 43 14.01 -15.07 1.97
CA LYS A 43 14.27 -14.34 0.71
C LYS A 43 14.65 -12.89 0.98
N MET A 44 13.98 -12.25 1.94
CA MET A 44 14.24 -10.87 2.32
C MET A 44 15.62 -10.69 2.97
N GLU A 45 16.02 -11.62 3.84
CA GLU A 45 17.31 -11.61 4.55
C GLU A 45 18.51 -11.90 3.63
N ARG A 46 18.30 -12.65 2.54
CA ARG A 46 19.37 -12.89 1.54
C ARG A 46 19.76 -11.64 0.75
N ALA A 47 18.86 -10.67 0.64
CA ALA A 47 19.07 -9.46 -0.13
C ALA A 47 19.75 -8.38 0.72
N ASN A 48 21.02 -8.14 0.44
CA ASN A 48 21.85 -7.14 1.13
C ASN A 48 22.40 -6.10 0.15
N PRO A 49 22.82 -4.91 0.63
CA PRO A 49 23.39 -3.85 -0.21
C PRO A 49 24.56 -4.31 -1.07
N GLU A 50 25.35 -5.26 -0.59
CA GLU A 50 26.55 -5.77 -1.25
C GLU A 50 26.24 -6.84 -2.31
N ASN A 51 25.22 -7.67 -2.07
CA ASN A 51 24.87 -8.80 -2.94
C ASN A 51 23.80 -8.43 -3.99
N CYS A 52 23.04 -7.37 -3.77
CA CYS A 52 21.87 -7.08 -4.60
C CYS A 52 22.18 -6.82 -6.09
N VAL A 53 23.39 -6.37 -6.42
CA VAL A 53 23.81 -6.11 -7.81
C VAL A 53 23.94 -7.43 -8.61
N THR A 54 24.45 -8.49 -7.97
CA THR A 54 24.68 -9.80 -8.56
C THR A 54 23.43 -10.67 -8.60
N MET A 55 22.48 -10.46 -7.69
CA MET A 55 21.24 -11.23 -7.63
C MET A 55 20.35 -11.07 -8.88
N SER A 56 19.49 -12.06 -9.12
CA SER A 56 18.52 -12.03 -10.22
C SER A 56 17.33 -11.12 -9.90
N GLU A 57 16.64 -10.62 -10.93
CA GLU A 57 15.44 -9.78 -10.78
C GLU A 57 14.32 -10.51 -10.02
N SER A 58 14.18 -11.82 -10.23
CA SER A 58 13.22 -12.66 -9.50
C SER A 58 13.57 -12.80 -8.02
N ASP A 59 14.84 -12.78 -7.64
CA ASP A 59 15.24 -12.89 -6.24
C ASP A 59 15.05 -11.57 -5.49
N LEU A 60 15.11 -10.45 -6.19
CA LEU A 60 14.88 -9.11 -5.64
C LEU A 60 13.39 -8.72 -5.59
N ARG A 61 12.48 -9.63 -5.94
CA ARG A 61 11.02 -9.39 -5.91
C ARG A 61 10.26 -10.45 -5.15
N LEU A 62 9.25 -10.02 -4.40
CA LEU A 62 8.31 -10.91 -3.73
C LEU A 62 7.18 -11.34 -4.68
N PRO A 63 6.49 -12.46 -4.39
CA PRO A 63 5.36 -12.89 -5.19
C PRO A 63 4.24 -11.83 -5.22
N PRO A 64 3.44 -11.75 -6.31
CA PRO A 64 2.37 -10.75 -6.44
C PRO A 64 1.30 -10.87 -5.36
N THR A 65 1.10 -12.07 -4.82
CA THR A 65 0.16 -12.37 -3.75
C THR A 65 0.75 -12.18 -2.34
N ALA A 66 1.98 -11.64 -2.21
CA ALA A 66 2.55 -11.32 -0.90
C ALA A 66 1.76 -10.23 -0.16
N LEU A 67 1.17 -9.29 -0.91
CA LEU A 67 0.30 -8.26 -0.37
C LEU A 67 -1.16 -8.64 -0.58
N SER A 68 -1.92 -8.65 0.52
CA SER A 68 -3.37 -8.80 0.50
C SER A 68 -4.09 -7.45 0.42
N GLN A 69 -5.31 -7.46 -0.15
CA GLN A 69 -6.24 -6.33 -0.15
C GLN A 69 -5.64 -5.00 -0.65
N LEU A 70 -5.01 -5.02 -1.82
CA LEU A 70 -4.50 -3.78 -2.44
C LEU A 70 -5.66 -2.82 -2.79
N PRO A 71 -5.56 -1.51 -2.47
CA PRO A 71 -6.60 -0.54 -2.80
C PRO A 71 -6.72 -0.32 -4.30
N LYS A 72 -7.90 -0.67 -4.82
CA LYS A 72 -8.31 -0.44 -6.20
C LYS A 72 -9.33 0.68 -6.21
N TYR A 73 -9.07 1.71 -6.99
CA TYR A 73 -9.90 2.93 -7.08
C TYR A 73 -11.40 2.64 -7.13
N ASN A 74 -11.80 1.72 -8.01
CA ASN A 74 -13.19 1.34 -8.23
C ASN A 74 -13.85 0.56 -7.08
N GLN A 75 -13.09 0.03 -6.12
CA GLN A 75 -13.60 -0.78 -5.02
C GLN A 75 -13.45 -0.10 -3.66
N ILE A 76 -12.77 1.05 -3.58
CA ILE A 76 -12.50 1.75 -2.32
C ILE A 76 -13.78 2.00 -1.52
N LEU A 77 -14.85 2.49 -2.16
CA LEU A 77 -16.11 2.81 -1.49
C LEU A 77 -16.96 1.57 -1.15
N SER A 78 -16.77 0.47 -1.88
CA SER A 78 -17.56 -0.76 -1.71
C SER A 78 -16.92 -1.77 -0.74
N GLN A 79 -15.60 -1.68 -0.54
CA GLN A 79 -14.85 -2.63 0.27
C GLN A 79 -14.65 -2.08 1.69
N GLN A 80 -14.79 -2.96 2.69
CA GLN A 80 -14.40 -2.62 4.05
C GLN A 80 -12.87 -2.63 4.17
N TRP A 81 -12.31 -1.50 4.59
CA TRP A 81 -10.88 -1.35 4.84
C TRP A 81 -10.58 -1.66 6.30
N PHE A 82 -9.70 -2.62 6.54
CA PHE A 82 -9.19 -2.90 7.87
C PHE A 82 -8.21 -1.80 8.29
N ALA A 83 -8.16 -1.49 9.58
CA ALA A 83 -7.26 -0.47 10.13
C ALA A 83 -5.79 -0.77 9.84
N ASN A 84 -5.41 -2.06 9.77
CA ASN A 84 -4.07 -2.53 9.42
C ASN A 84 -3.66 -2.22 7.96
N ARG A 85 -4.60 -1.75 7.12
CA ARG A 85 -4.39 -1.42 5.69
C ARG A 85 -4.48 0.07 5.35
N SER A 86 -4.68 0.94 6.34
CA SER A 86 -4.81 2.40 6.12
C SER A 86 -3.60 3.01 5.38
N LYS A 87 -2.37 2.55 5.68
CA LYS A 87 -1.15 3.06 5.04
C LYS A 87 -1.16 2.90 3.52
N LEU A 88 -1.61 1.74 3.01
CA LEU A 88 -1.69 1.48 1.57
C LEU A 88 -2.70 2.41 0.89
N LEU A 89 -3.79 2.76 1.58
CA LEU A 89 -4.77 3.72 1.10
C LEU A 89 -4.17 5.13 1.02
N HIS A 90 -3.38 5.56 2.01
CA HIS A 90 -2.65 6.83 1.94
C HIS A 90 -1.68 6.86 0.77
N LEU A 91 -0.95 5.77 0.52
CA LEU A 91 -0.03 5.65 -0.62
C LEU A 91 -0.78 5.73 -1.97
N HIS A 92 -1.96 5.13 -2.05
CA HIS A 92 -2.84 5.20 -3.22
C HIS A 92 -3.28 6.65 -3.49
N ASN A 93 -3.85 7.29 -2.47
CA ASN A 93 -4.40 8.63 -2.57
C ASN A 93 -3.32 9.66 -2.89
N LEU A 94 -2.13 9.54 -2.30
CA LEU A 94 -1.03 10.46 -2.59
C LEU A 94 -0.56 10.35 -4.04
N ALA A 95 -0.37 9.13 -4.55
CA ALA A 95 0.05 8.95 -5.95
C ALA A 95 -1.00 9.49 -6.93
N LEU A 96 -2.29 9.24 -6.66
CA LEU A 96 -3.39 9.76 -7.48
C LEU A 96 -3.47 11.29 -7.44
N ASN A 97 -3.41 11.88 -6.24
CA ASN A 97 -3.48 13.33 -6.05
C ASN A 97 -2.33 14.04 -6.75
N ARG A 98 -1.11 13.48 -6.66
CA ARG A 98 0.06 14.04 -7.34
C ARG A 98 -0.06 13.92 -8.86
N ALA A 99 -0.50 12.78 -9.37
CA ALA A 99 -0.73 12.61 -10.80
C ALA A 99 -1.79 13.59 -11.33
N PHE A 100 -2.90 13.76 -10.61
CA PHE A 100 -3.94 14.75 -10.92
C PHE A 100 -3.39 16.18 -10.94
N PHE A 101 -2.65 16.56 -9.90
CA PHE A 101 -2.11 17.91 -9.75
C PHE A 101 -1.06 18.26 -10.81
N TYR A 102 -0.15 17.33 -11.13
CA TYR A 102 0.81 17.54 -12.22
C TYR A 102 0.13 17.65 -13.58
N SER A 103 -0.87 16.81 -13.86
CA SER A 103 -1.64 16.88 -15.11
C SER A 103 -2.38 18.21 -15.24
N TYR A 104 -2.91 18.72 -14.12
CA TYR A 104 -3.57 20.02 -14.05
C TYR A 104 -2.62 21.19 -14.35
N ILE A 105 -1.50 21.31 -13.60
CA ILE A 105 -0.54 22.42 -13.79
C ILE A 105 -0.03 22.44 -15.23
N GLN A 106 0.32 21.26 -15.74
CA GLN A 106 0.88 21.11 -17.08
C GLN A 106 -0.08 21.63 -18.16
N GLN A 107 -1.37 21.36 -18.06
CA GLN A 107 -2.36 21.76 -19.07
C GLN A 107 -2.94 23.16 -18.84
N ARG A 108 -2.90 23.67 -17.60
CA ARG A 108 -3.30 25.05 -17.30
C ARG A 108 -2.41 26.07 -18.04
N LEU A 109 -1.12 25.77 -18.15
CA LEU A 109 -0.08 26.64 -18.70
C LEU A 109 0.33 26.19 -20.12
N ASP A 110 -0.63 26.09 -21.04
CA ASP A 110 -0.46 25.63 -22.44
C ASP A 110 -0.29 26.78 -23.46
N GLY A 111 0.09 27.98 -23.01
CA GLY A 111 0.32 29.17 -23.81
C GLY A 111 1.76 29.28 -24.34
N PRO A 112 1.99 29.50 -25.65
CA PRO A 112 3.33 29.47 -26.24
C PRO A 112 4.22 30.70 -25.97
N VAL A 113 3.69 31.81 -25.42
CA VAL A 113 4.41 33.11 -25.40
C VAL A 113 4.61 33.70 -23.99
N ILE A 114 3.67 33.50 -23.07
CA ILE A 114 3.69 34.14 -21.73
C ILE A 114 4.09 33.14 -20.64
N ASP A 115 3.85 31.86 -20.88
CA ASP A 115 3.82 30.80 -19.87
C ASP A 115 5.17 30.18 -19.46
N PRO A 116 6.27 30.20 -20.27
CA PRO A 116 7.55 29.61 -19.88
C PRO A 116 8.07 30.02 -18.49
N PRO A 117 8.01 31.31 -18.06
CA PRO A 117 8.41 31.69 -16.70
C PRO A 117 7.45 31.23 -15.60
N PHE A 118 6.19 30.92 -15.92
CA PHE A 118 5.18 30.49 -14.94
C PHE A 118 5.07 28.97 -14.80
N LEU A 119 5.66 28.21 -15.74
CA LEU A 119 5.70 26.75 -15.67
C LEU A 119 6.59 26.27 -14.51
N PRO A 120 6.23 25.14 -13.87
CA PRO A 120 7.04 24.59 -12.78
C PRO A 120 8.44 24.26 -13.30
N SER A 121 9.46 24.90 -12.74
CA SER A 121 10.86 24.62 -13.08
C SER A 121 11.26 23.20 -12.69
N LEU A 122 12.40 22.69 -13.17
CA LEU A 122 12.91 21.36 -12.77
C LEU A 122 13.02 21.25 -11.25
N MET A 123 13.39 22.35 -10.59
CA MET A 123 13.47 22.47 -9.13
C MET A 123 12.14 22.17 -8.45
N TYR A 124 11.01 22.56 -9.04
CA TYR A 124 9.69 22.26 -8.49
C TYR A 124 9.48 20.75 -8.36
N TYR A 125 9.88 19.95 -9.35
CA TYR A 125 9.72 18.50 -9.28
C TYR A 125 10.62 17.89 -8.20
N TYR A 126 11.87 18.34 -8.07
CA TYR A 126 12.78 17.89 -7.01
C TYR A 126 12.24 18.23 -5.61
N LEU A 127 11.83 19.49 -5.39
CA LEU A 127 11.30 19.94 -4.09
C LEU A 127 9.95 19.30 -3.77
N SER A 128 9.08 19.10 -4.76
CA SER A 128 7.81 18.42 -4.56
C SER A 128 8.01 16.96 -4.17
N ALA A 129 8.96 16.25 -4.80
CA ALA A 129 9.29 14.89 -4.39
C ALA A 129 9.83 14.87 -2.94
N ALA A 130 10.73 15.80 -2.59
CA ALA A 130 11.22 15.91 -1.22
C ALA A 130 10.11 16.20 -0.21
N ALA A 131 9.18 17.09 -0.56
CA ALA A 131 8.03 17.45 0.27
C ALA A 131 7.11 16.26 0.55
N ASP A 132 6.91 15.37 -0.43
CA ASP A 132 6.16 14.13 -0.23
C ASP A 132 6.79 13.24 0.84
N VAL A 133 8.10 13.00 0.72
CA VAL A 133 8.83 12.18 1.69
C VAL A 133 8.84 12.85 3.06
N SER A 134 9.07 14.16 3.14
CA SER A 134 9.11 14.89 4.41
C SER A 134 7.76 14.95 5.12
N SER A 135 6.65 15.01 4.36
CA SER A 135 5.30 15.06 4.92
C SER A 135 4.88 13.78 5.65
N GLY A 136 5.48 12.63 5.29
CA GLY A 136 5.15 11.33 5.87
C GLY A 136 6.37 10.61 6.46
N PRO A 137 6.92 11.04 7.60
CA PRO A 137 8.13 10.45 8.20
C PRO A 137 8.01 8.95 8.49
N ASN A 138 6.80 8.51 8.82
CA ASN A 138 6.54 7.12 9.21
C ASN A 138 5.90 6.29 8.09
N VAL A 139 5.49 6.91 6.98
CA VAL A 139 4.69 6.24 5.94
C VAL A 139 5.39 6.24 4.58
N ILE A 140 5.98 7.36 4.14
CA ILE A 140 6.51 7.50 2.77
C ILE A 140 8.03 7.52 2.81
N ASN A 141 8.66 6.56 2.16
CA ASN A 141 10.12 6.48 2.06
C ASN A 141 10.64 7.00 0.73
N THR A 142 9.87 6.86 -0.35
CA THR A 142 10.30 7.22 -1.69
C THR A 142 9.19 7.95 -2.42
N SER A 143 9.54 8.98 -3.18
CA SER A 143 8.64 9.64 -4.11
C SER A 143 9.40 9.93 -5.40
N ALA A 144 8.73 9.83 -6.54
CA ALA A 144 9.35 10.18 -7.81
C ALA A 144 8.33 10.62 -8.84
N VAL A 145 8.81 11.41 -9.80
CA VAL A 145 8.10 11.68 -11.05
C VAL A 145 9.03 11.24 -12.17
N LEU A 146 8.63 10.24 -12.95
CA LEU A 146 9.43 9.73 -14.06
C LEU A 146 8.71 9.98 -15.36
N MET A 147 9.43 10.54 -16.31
CA MET A 147 8.88 10.88 -17.61
C MET A 147 8.99 9.70 -18.60
N ASP A 148 8.19 9.67 -19.65
CA ASP A 148 8.32 8.70 -20.76
C ASP A 148 9.59 8.98 -21.62
N THR A 149 10.14 7.94 -22.25
CA THR A 149 11.16 8.11 -23.29
C THR A 149 10.60 8.53 -24.64
N ASN A 150 9.34 8.19 -24.94
CA ASN A 150 8.75 8.34 -26.27
C ASN A 150 7.91 9.62 -26.44
N THR A 151 8.02 10.58 -25.52
CA THR A 151 7.31 11.87 -25.60
C THR A 151 8.27 13.04 -25.50
N THR A 152 7.93 14.16 -26.15
CA THR A 152 8.73 15.39 -26.16
C THR A 152 8.25 16.32 -25.07
N TYR A 153 9.05 16.48 -24.02
CA TYR A 153 8.72 17.36 -22.90
C TYR A 153 8.76 18.82 -23.29
N ALA A 154 7.87 19.60 -22.67
CA ALA A 154 7.96 21.03 -22.73
C ALA A 154 9.29 21.49 -22.10
N ASN A 155 10.21 22.01 -22.90
CA ASN A 155 11.30 22.79 -22.37
C ASN A 155 10.73 24.14 -21.92
N TRP A 156 10.74 24.39 -20.62
CA TRP A 156 10.38 25.71 -20.06
C TRP A 156 11.36 26.82 -20.45
N TYR A 157 12.46 26.44 -21.12
CA TYR A 157 13.45 27.34 -21.69
C TYR A 157 13.09 27.61 -23.16
N GLY A 158 12.40 28.74 -23.41
CA GLY A 158 12.01 29.21 -24.76
C GLY A 158 13.17 29.58 -25.70
N LEU A 159 14.38 29.10 -25.45
CA LEU A 159 15.56 29.36 -26.28
C LEU A 159 15.80 28.16 -27.20
N LYS A 160 15.59 28.44 -28.50
CA LYS A 160 15.85 27.59 -29.66
C LYS A 160 17.09 26.71 -29.45
N VAL A 161 16.95 25.42 -29.76
CA VAL A 161 18.03 24.41 -29.86
C VAL A 161 18.52 23.81 -28.53
N ILE A 162 17.60 23.42 -27.64
CA ILE A 162 17.87 22.31 -26.70
C ILE A 162 17.00 21.13 -27.12
N ASN A 163 17.45 20.48 -28.19
CA ASN A 163 16.88 19.26 -28.71
C ASN A 163 17.48 18.07 -27.90
N HIS A 164 16.62 17.14 -27.48
CA HIS A 164 16.94 15.76 -27.02
C HIS A 164 17.36 15.47 -25.56
N THR A 165 17.42 16.43 -24.63
CA THR A 165 17.97 16.14 -23.27
C THR A 165 16.96 15.74 -22.19
N LEU A 166 15.65 15.88 -22.43
CA LEU A 166 14.60 15.51 -21.46
C LEU A 166 13.97 14.10 -21.56
N PRO A 167 14.24 13.21 -22.54
CA PRO A 167 13.54 11.92 -22.66
C PRO A 167 13.82 10.91 -21.54
N LEU A 168 14.44 11.35 -20.45
CA LEU A 168 14.71 10.57 -19.25
C LEU A 168 14.63 11.46 -17.99
N PHE A 169 13.95 12.61 -17.99
CA PHE A 169 13.86 13.39 -16.75
C PHE A 169 13.10 12.61 -15.66
N GLY A 170 13.74 12.37 -14.52
CA GLY A 170 13.19 11.49 -13.51
C GLY A 170 13.66 11.77 -12.09
N PRO A 171 13.26 12.89 -11.46
CA PRO A 171 13.58 13.16 -10.07
C PRO A 171 12.96 12.12 -9.14
N MET A 172 13.81 11.43 -8.38
CA MET A 172 13.41 10.57 -7.28
C MET A 172 14.00 11.06 -5.96
N ALA A 173 13.14 11.27 -4.97
CA ALA A 173 13.52 11.48 -3.58
C ALA A 173 13.43 10.18 -2.80
N ARG A 174 14.46 9.89 -2.00
CA ARG A 174 14.53 8.72 -1.11
C ARG A 174 14.92 9.19 0.29
N ARG A 175 14.25 8.66 1.31
CA ARG A 175 14.70 8.79 2.69
C ARG A 175 15.95 7.94 2.88
N LEU A 176 17.02 8.58 3.35
CA LEU A 176 18.25 7.92 3.74
C LEU A 176 18.41 7.91 5.25
N ASP A 177 19.26 7.01 5.67
CA ASP A 177 19.77 6.93 7.01
C ASP A 177 21.06 7.76 7.12
N ASN A 178 21.14 8.60 8.15
CA ASN A 178 22.26 9.49 8.43
C ASN A 178 23.13 8.98 9.58
N TRP A 179 23.08 7.69 9.92
CA TRP A 179 23.92 7.13 10.98
C TRP A 179 25.43 7.35 10.76
N ASN A 180 25.86 7.48 9.49
CA ASN A 180 27.27 7.71 9.12
C ASN A 180 27.57 9.19 8.80
N ASP A 181 26.66 10.12 9.13
CA ASP A 181 26.88 11.55 8.96
C ASP A 181 27.70 12.10 10.15
N GLU A 182 28.66 12.98 9.88
CA GLU A 182 29.53 13.60 10.90
C GLU A 182 28.70 14.39 11.92
N MET A 183 27.57 14.95 11.49
CA MET A 183 26.64 15.70 12.33
C MET A 183 25.79 14.80 13.24
N ASN A 184 25.72 13.50 12.97
CA ASN A 184 25.00 12.53 13.79
C ASN A 184 25.95 11.88 14.80
N PHE A 185 26.28 12.63 15.86
CA PHE A 185 27.21 12.18 16.90
C PHE A 185 26.76 10.88 17.61
N LEU A 186 25.44 10.63 17.70
CA LEU A 186 24.91 9.41 18.29
C LEU A 186 25.07 8.19 17.38
N ARG A 187 25.31 8.39 16.08
CA ARG A 187 25.31 7.34 15.05
C ARG A 187 24.05 6.47 15.09
N VAL A 188 22.94 7.07 15.52
CA VAL A 188 21.63 6.42 15.58
C VAL A 188 20.84 6.82 14.34
N PRO A 189 20.12 5.89 13.70
CA PRO A 189 19.34 6.20 12.51
C PRO A 189 18.25 7.25 12.79
N SER A 190 18.41 8.46 12.23
CA SER A 190 17.52 9.58 12.53
C SER A 190 16.41 9.78 11.49
N ASN A 191 16.45 9.10 10.34
CA ASN A 191 15.44 9.17 9.26
C ASN A 191 15.13 10.60 8.73
N ASN A 192 15.96 11.60 9.04
CA ASN A 192 15.72 13.00 8.71
C ASN A 192 16.32 13.44 7.37
N THR A 193 17.23 12.64 6.83
CA THR A 193 17.91 12.96 5.57
C THR A 193 17.13 12.45 4.36
N ILE A 194 16.98 13.30 3.37
CA ILE A 194 16.36 12.97 2.08
C ILE A 194 17.42 13.18 1.00
N LYS A 195 17.67 12.14 0.21
CA LYS A 195 18.52 12.22 -0.99
C LYS A 195 17.62 12.30 -2.21
N ILE A 196 17.90 13.30 -3.02
CA ILE A 196 17.22 13.52 -4.29
C ILE A 196 18.25 13.28 -5.39
N TYR A 197 17.88 12.49 -6.39
CA TYR A 197 18.73 12.25 -7.55
C TYR A 197 17.84 12.07 -8.78
N ASP A 198 18.38 12.45 -9.93
CA ASP A 198 17.70 12.25 -11.20
C ASP A 198 18.06 10.86 -11.75
N MET A 199 17.04 10.02 -11.91
CA MET A 199 17.20 8.67 -12.43
C MET A 199 17.61 8.61 -13.89
N GLY A 200 17.44 9.70 -14.65
CA GLY A 200 17.72 9.69 -16.07
C GLY A 200 18.70 10.75 -16.57
N ALA A 201 19.30 11.51 -15.64
CA ALA A 201 20.45 12.34 -15.94
C ALA A 201 21.76 11.61 -15.58
N GLY A 202 22.53 11.22 -16.59
CA GLY A 202 23.89 10.68 -16.45
C GLY A 202 24.21 9.46 -17.31
N PRO A 203 25.49 9.11 -17.48
CA PRO A 203 25.93 8.04 -18.39
C PRO A 203 25.44 6.64 -17.98
N ASN A 204 25.20 6.41 -16.68
CA ASN A 204 24.65 5.16 -16.14
C ASN A 204 23.24 5.31 -15.57
N SER A 205 22.65 6.51 -15.68
CA SER A 205 21.35 6.86 -15.14
C SER A 205 20.31 6.69 -16.24
N ASN A 206 19.88 5.46 -16.50
CA ASN A 206 18.77 5.20 -17.41
C ASN A 206 17.81 4.19 -16.79
N TYR A 207 16.76 4.71 -16.14
CA TYR A 207 15.75 3.88 -15.50
C TYR A 207 14.93 3.03 -16.47
N THR A 208 14.87 3.37 -17.76
CA THR A 208 14.15 2.54 -18.75
C THR A 208 14.98 1.34 -19.23
N ALA A 209 16.29 1.38 -19.01
CA ALA A 209 17.20 0.43 -19.61
C ALA A 209 17.05 -1.01 -19.09
N PRO A 210 17.19 -2.04 -19.97
CA PRO A 210 17.16 -3.47 -19.63
C PRO A 210 18.00 -3.90 -18.44
N TRP A 211 19.20 -3.33 -18.31
CA TRP A 211 20.15 -3.67 -17.27
C TRP A 211 19.80 -3.08 -15.89
N TYR A 212 18.88 -2.11 -15.83
CA TYR A 212 18.43 -1.53 -14.57
C TYR A 212 17.34 -2.41 -13.93
N LYS A 213 17.78 -3.42 -13.18
CA LYS A 213 16.92 -4.45 -12.53
C LYS A 213 15.89 -3.84 -11.55
N ASN A 214 16.19 -2.66 -11.01
CA ASN A 214 15.46 -1.99 -9.93
C ASN A 214 14.30 -1.09 -10.35
N ASN A 215 13.70 -1.33 -11.51
CA ASN A 215 12.55 -0.56 -11.97
C ASN A 215 11.31 -1.44 -12.20
N PRO A 216 10.62 -1.86 -11.12
CA PRO A 216 9.33 -2.55 -11.24
C PRO A 216 8.19 -1.60 -11.64
N TYR A 217 8.32 -0.31 -11.38
CA TYR A 217 7.28 0.70 -11.67
C TYR A 217 7.08 0.95 -13.19
N ILE A 218 7.99 0.49 -14.04
CA ILE A 218 7.82 0.47 -15.51
C ILE A 218 7.65 -0.95 -16.07
N ARG A 219 8.23 -1.97 -15.43
CA ARG A 219 8.37 -3.31 -16.02
C ARG A 219 7.38 -4.34 -15.51
N ASP A 220 6.70 -4.08 -14.39
CA ASP A 220 5.91 -5.10 -13.71
C ASP A 220 4.54 -5.32 -14.37
N ARG A 221 4.55 -5.99 -15.53
CA ARG A 221 3.37 -6.33 -16.31
C ARG A 221 2.42 -7.29 -15.60
N GLU A 222 2.91 -8.10 -14.65
CA GLU A 222 2.07 -8.98 -13.83
C GLU A 222 1.10 -8.19 -12.95
N MET A 223 1.54 -7.04 -12.43
CA MET A 223 0.68 -6.08 -11.73
C MET A 223 -0.07 -5.15 -12.71
N GLY A 224 0.10 -5.38 -14.01
CA GLY A 224 -0.37 -4.57 -15.14
C GLY A 224 0.20 -3.14 -15.17
N ILE A 225 1.43 -3.04 -14.69
CA ILE A 225 2.48 -2.05 -14.96
C ILE A 225 2.59 -1.49 -16.38
N GLU A 226 1.62 -0.76 -16.94
CA GLU A 226 1.71 -0.32 -18.35
C GLU A 226 1.18 1.11 -18.54
N PHE A 227 1.87 2.06 -17.92
CA PHE A 227 1.63 3.49 -18.15
C PHE A 227 2.65 4.11 -19.12
N ILE A 228 3.89 3.61 -19.11
CA ILE A 228 5.00 4.07 -19.94
C ILE A 228 5.68 2.85 -20.58
N PRO A 229 6.00 2.89 -21.90
CA PRO A 229 5.65 3.94 -22.85
C PRO A 229 4.16 3.93 -23.21
N ASP A 230 3.56 5.11 -23.43
CA ASP A 230 2.15 5.22 -23.83
C ASP A 230 1.97 4.86 -25.31
N ASN A 231 1.84 3.56 -25.58
CA ASN A 231 1.58 3.00 -26.90
C ASN A 231 0.10 3.09 -27.31
N ARG A 232 -0.80 3.50 -26.41
CA ARG A 232 -2.26 3.46 -26.65
C ARG A 232 -2.78 4.69 -27.41
N GLY A 233 -1.91 5.68 -27.70
CA GLY A 233 -2.30 6.89 -28.44
C GLY A 233 -3.39 7.69 -27.69
N THR A 234 -4.27 8.39 -28.39
CA THR A 234 -5.38 9.21 -27.83
C THR A 234 -6.54 8.40 -27.22
N ALA A 235 -6.28 7.17 -26.78
CA ALA A 235 -7.23 6.17 -26.27
C ALA A 235 -8.31 6.66 -25.26
N PRO A 236 -9.43 5.90 -25.14
CA PRO A 236 -10.58 6.17 -24.27
C PRO A 236 -10.30 6.07 -22.76
N SER A 237 -9.13 5.63 -22.33
CA SER A 237 -8.78 5.53 -20.91
C SER A 237 -8.49 6.88 -20.24
N LYS A 238 -8.46 7.99 -21.01
CA LYS A 238 -8.10 9.32 -20.51
C LYS A 238 -9.35 10.13 -20.20
N ASN A 239 -9.53 10.45 -18.92
CA ASN A 239 -10.72 11.14 -18.47
C ASN A 239 -10.51 12.65 -18.43
N GLN A 240 -11.52 13.37 -18.88
CA GLN A 240 -11.57 14.82 -18.78
C GLN A 240 -12.23 15.21 -17.46
N TYR A 241 -11.54 16.03 -16.68
CA TYR A 241 -12.02 16.60 -15.43
C TYR A 241 -12.45 18.04 -15.67
N THR A 242 -13.59 18.39 -15.10
CA THR A 242 -14.07 19.76 -14.96
C THR A 242 -13.89 20.18 -13.51
N THR A 243 -12.97 21.09 -13.25
CA THR A 243 -12.67 21.55 -11.89
C THR A 243 -12.97 23.02 -11.73
N LYS A 244 -13.53 23.38 -10.57
CA LYS A 244 -13.59 24.76 -10.08
C LYS A 244 -12.41 24.95 -9.14
N ILE A 245 -11.60 25.97 -9.39
CA ILE A 245 -10.33 26.16 -8.70
C ILE A 245 -10.31 27.56 -8.14
N GLN A 246 -9.93 27.63 -6.88
CA GLN A 246 -9.66 28.87 -6.18
C GLN A 246 -8.15 29.06 -6.14
N LEU A 247 -7.67 30.14 -6.76
CA LEU A 247 -6.27 30.51 -6.70
C LEU A 247 -5.99 31.18 -5.36
N ALA A 248 -4.75 31.12 -4.91
CA ALA A 248 -4.28 31.86 -3.75
C ALA A 248 -3.22 32.88 -4.18
N THR A 249 -3.15 34.00 -3.45
CA THR A 249 -2.05 34.97 -3.59
C THR A 249 -0.73 34.35 -3.10
N ILE A 250 0.39 35.04 -3.35
CA ILE A 250 1.70 34.62 -2.83
C ILE A 250 1.71 34.49 -1.29
N ASN A 251 0.82 35.20 -0.60
CA ASN A 251 0.66 35.18 0.85
C ASN A 251 -0.26 34.04 1.34
N GLY A 252 -0.90 33.31 0.42
CA GLY A 252 -1.83 32.23 0.73
C GLY A 252 -3.29 32.67 0.87
N ASP A 253 -3.60 33.95 0.64
CA ASP A 253 -4.98 34.45 0.70
C ASP A 253 -5.78 33.95 -0.51
N PRO A 254 -6.96 33.35 -0.31
CA PRO A 254 -7.76 32.85 -1.41
C PRO A 254 -8.34 34.01 -2.23
N ILE A 255 -8.18 33.92 -3.55
CA ILE A 255 -8.79 34.85 -4.51
C ILE A 255 -10.28 34.49 -4.64
N GLU A 256 -11.17 35.47 -4.55
CA GLU A 256 -12.62 35.24 -4.58
C GLU A 256 -13.12 34.67 -5.92
N GLN A 257 -12.41 34.98 -7.01
CA GLN A 257 -12.78 34.52 -8.34
C GLN A 257 -12.43 33.04 -8.54
N LEU A 258 -13.46 32.22 -8.70
CA LEU A 258 -13.33 30.81 -9.05
C LEU A 258 -13.13 30.65 -10.55
N GLU A 259 -12.01 30.06 -10.95
CA GLU A 259 -11.77 29.69 -12.34
C GLU A 259 -12.28 28.28 -12.62
N THR A 260 -12.96 28.11 -13.76
CA THR A 260 -13.41 26.78 -14.21
C THR A 260 -12.50 26.31 -15.33
N GLY A 261 -11.75 25.23 -15.08
CA GLY A 261 -10.82 24.64 -16.03
C GLY A 261 -11.24 23.24 -16.44
N LYS A 262 -11.01 22.90 -17.71
CA LYS A 262 -11.12 21.55 -18.23
C LYS A 262 -9.72 21.01 -18.52
N PHE A 263 -9.40 19.83 -18.01
CA PHE A 263 -8.11 19.20 -18.28
C PHE A 263 -8.26 17.67 -18.28
N TYR A 264 -7.31 16.99 -18.90
CA TYR A 264 -7.19 15.53 -18.87
C TYR A 264 -6.37 15.12 -17.65
N GLY A 265 -6.83 14.12 -16.91
CA GLY A 265 -6.14 13.66 -15.71
C GLY A 265 -5.81 12.16 -15.76
N PRO A 266 -5.48 11.56 -14.60
CA PRO A 266 -5.41 10.11 -14.47
C PRO A 266 -6.78 9.48 -14.76
N ASN A 267 -6.82 8.17 -14.94
CA ASN A 267 -8.06 7.48 -15.28
C ASN A 267 -9.06 7.55 -14.09
N ALA A 268 -10.36 7.62 -14.34
CA ALA A 268 -11.39 7.42 -13.31
C ALA A 268 -12.34 6.31 -13.77
N PRO A 269 -11.95 5.04 -13.56
CA PRO A 269 -12.74 3.91 -14.02
C PRO A 269 -14.05 3.77 -13.25
N GLY A 270 -15.10 3.32 -13.94
CA GLY A 270 -16.31 2.84 -13.29
C GLY A 270 -16.09 1.52 -12.51
N MET A 271 -17.08 1.11 -11.72
CA MET A 271 -17.02 -0.10 -10.87
C MET A 271 -16.60 -1.37 -11.63
N LYS A 272 -16.98 -1.49 -12.91
CA LYS A 272 -16.76 -2.70 -13.75
C LYS A 272 -15.52 -2.62 -14.64
N GLU A 273 -14.84 -1.47 -14.68
CA GLU A 273 -13.69 -1.29 -15.56
C GLU A 273 -12.40 -1.84 -14.96
N THR A 274 -11.50 -2.33 -15.82
CA THR A 274 -10.25 -2.98 -15.44
C THR A 274 -9.06 -2.02 -15.41
N PHE A 275 -9.20 -0.83 -16.00
CA PHE A 275 -8.13 0.17 -16.10
C PHE A 275 -8.05 1.02 -14.83
N LEU A 276 -7.21 0.60 -13.88
CA LEU A 276 -6.99 1.35 -12.65
C LEU A 276 -6.05 2.56 -12.85
N PRO A 277 -6.32 3.72 -12.23
CA PRO A 277 -5.44 4.88 -12.29
C PRO A 277 -4.19 4.76 -11.44
N VAL A 278 -4.27 3.94 -10.40
CA VAL A 278 -3.15 3.63 -9.53
C VAL A 278 -2.95 2.13 -9.52
N ARG A 279 -1.70 1.71 -9.67
CA ARG A 279 -1.30 0.31 -9.58
C ARG A 279 -0.19 0.17 -8.56
N PHE A 280 -0.16 -0.95 -7.86
CA PHE A 280 0.91 -1.27 -6.92
C PHE A 280 1.93 -2.17 -7.59
N THR A 281 3.20 -1.94 -7.29
CA THR A 281 4.30 -2.84 -7.64
C THR A 281 4.30 -4.05 -6.71
N ARG A 282 4.87 -5.17 -7.17
CA ARG A 282 5.30 -6.22 -6.25
C ARG A 282 6.33 -5.66 -5.26
N PRO A 283 6.33 -6.09 -3.98
CA PRO A 283 7.39 -5.70 -3.07
C PRO A 283 8.75 -6.09 -3.67
N TYR A 284 9.69 -5.15 -3.64
CA TYR A 284 11.00 -5.33 -4.25
C TYR A 284 12.10 -4.72 -3.40
N TYR A 285 13.32 -5.20 -3.57
CA TYR A 285 14.48 -4.66 -2.87
C TYR A 285 15.12 -3.50 -3.65
N ASP A 286 15.21 -2.33 -3.04
CA ASP A 286 15.75 -1.12 -3.65
C ASP A 286 17.29 -1.02 -3.52
N CYS A 287 17.99 -1.93 -4.21
CA CYS A 287 19.46 -1.93 -4.38
C CYS A 287 20.04 -0.56 -4.83
N GLY A 288 21.06 -0.07 -4.12
CA GLY A 288 21.77 1.17 -4.44
C GLY A 288 20.98 2.45 -4.14
N GLY A 289 19.77 2.31 -3.58
CA GLY A 289 18.89 3.39 -3.18
C GLY A 289 18.71 3.45 -1.68
N THR A 290 17.52 3.07 -1.23
CA THR A 290 17.21 2.93 0.20
C THR A 290 17.75 1.63 0.79
N ASN A 291 18.16 0.65 -0.03
CA ASN A 291 18.62 -0.69 0.39
C ASN A 291 17.62 -1.40 1.32
N ARG A 292 16.32 -1.16 1.10
CA ARG A 292 15.21 -1.74 1.87
C ARG A 292 14.22 -2.39 0.92
N TRP A 293 13.41 -3.29 1.46
CA TRP A 293 12.25 -3.83 0.76
C TRP A 293 11.16 -2.78 0.73
N ILE A 294 10.70 -2.41 -0.46
CA ILE A 294 9.71 -1.35 -0.65
C ILE A 294 8.54 -1.81 -1.51
N VAL A 295 7.41 -1.16 -1.29
CA VAL A 295 6.20 -1.30 -2.10
C VAL A 295 5.86 0.09 -2.62
N SER A 296 5.68 0.20 -3.94
CA SER A 296 5.37 1.47 -4.58
C SER A 296 3.99 1.45 -5.24
N SER A 297 3.22 2.52 -5.06
CA SER A 297 2.08 2.88 -5.91
C SER A 297 2.56 3.73 -7.09
N VAL A 298 1.95 3.50 -8.24
CA VAL A 298 2.28 4.14 -9.51
C VAL A 298 1.00 4.69 -10.11
N SER A 299 1.00 5.96 -10.51
CA SER A 299 -0.11 6.60 -11.21
C SER A 299 0.40 7.37 -12.42
N ALA A 300 -0.38 7.42 -13.51
CA ALA A 300 0.02 8.11 -14.73
C ALA A 300 -0.34 9.60 -14.69
N LEU A 301 0.59 10.45 -15.12
CA LEU A 301 0.33 11.86 -15.42
C LEU A 301 0.03 12.02 -16.91
N SER A 302 -0.91 12.92 -17.24
CA SER A 302 -1.33 13.17 -18.60
C SER A 302 -1.16 14.63 -19.02
N ASP A 303 -0.83 14.83 -20.29
CA ASP A 303 -0.61 16.13 -20.90
C ASP A 303 -0.89 16.09 -22.42
N PHE A 304 -0.99 17.27 -23.04
CA PHE A 304 -1.13 17.39 -24.49
C PHE A 304 0.21 17.16 -25.20
N MET A 305 0.18 16.28 -26.21
CA MET A 305 1.36 15.98 -27.02
C MET A 305 0.99 16.01 -28.52
N PRO A 306 1.78 16.69 -29.37
CA PRO A 306 2.88 17.61 -29.05
C PRO A 306 2.39 18.95 -28.50
N ARG A 307 2.95 19.41 -27.37
CA ARG A 307 2.49 20.63 -26.67
C ARG A 307 2.62 21.91 -27.51
N TYR A 308 3.83 22.23 -27.99
CA TYR A 308 4.08 23.49 -28.72
C TYR A 308 3.78 23.43 -30.23
N SER A 309 2.92 22.51 -30.66
CA SER A 309 2.48 22.50 -32.05
C SER A 309 1.48 23.61 -32.31
N ASN A 310 1.71 24.42 -33.36
CA ASN A 310 0.76 25.43 -33.82
C ASN A 310 -0.55 24.80 -34.34
N ILE A 311 -0.55 23.50 -34.64
CA ILE A 311 -1.72 22.77 -35.11
C ILE A 311 -2.38 22.09 -33.91
N THR A 312 -3.37 22.77 -33.33
CA THR A 312 -4.12 22.30 -32.15
C THR A 312 -4.80 20.95 -32.36
N ARG A 313 -5.23 20.63 -33.58
CA ARG A 313 -5.86 19.34 -33.93
C ARG A 313 -4.91 18.14 -33.82
N LEU A 314 -3.60 18.36 -33.88
CA LEU A 314 -2.60 17.30 -33.68
C LEU A 314 -2.30 17.06 -32.20
N ARG A 315 -2.76 17.95 -31.31
CA ARG A 315 -2.55 17.80 -29.86
C ARG A 315 -3.53 16.76 -29.33
N GLY A 316 -2.99 15.61 -28.95
CA GLY A 316 -3.73 14.54 -28.30
C GLY A 316 -3.32 14.40 -26.84
N PRO A 317 -4.23 14.08 -25.91
CA PRO A 317 -3.83 13.75 -24.55
C PRO A 317 -3.00 12.46 -24.57
N ARG A 318 -1.81 12.48 -23.97
CA ARG A 318 -0.90 11.34 -23.80
C ARG A 318 -0.54 11.17 -22.33
N MET A 319 -0.28 9.93 -21.90
CA MET A 319 0.39 9.72 -20.62
C MET A 319 1.86 10.08 -20.84
N VAL A 320 2.31 11.15 -20.19
CA VAL A 320 3.62 11.76 -20.42
C VAL A 320 4.63 11.33 -19.35
N GLY A 321 4.13 10.76 -18.25
CA GLY A 321 4.96 10.24 -17.18
C GLY A 321 4.18 9.46 -16.14
N ILE A 322 4.87 9.05 -15.08
CA ILE A 322 4.33 8.37 -13.91
C ILE A 322 4.79 9.08 -12.65
N VAL A 323 3.90 9.07 -11.65
CA VAL A 323 4.21 9.43 -10.28
C VAL A 323 4.31 8.15 -9.48
N ILE A 324 5.35 8.06 -8.66
CA ILE A 324 5.65 6.91 -7.82
C ILE A 324 5.69 7.37 -6.38
N GLN A 325 5.00 6.65 -5.50
CA GLN A 325 5.10 6.82 -4.06
C GLN A 325 5.41 5.45 -3.47
N GLY A 326 6.35 5.36 -2.54
CA GLY A 326 6.76 4.08 -1.97
C GLY A 326 6.97 4.14 -0.48
N MET A 327 6.70 3.01 0.16
CA MET A 327 6.88 2.79 1.59
C MET A 327 7.68 1.52 1.84
N ASP A 328 8.20 1.40 3.06
CA ASP A 328 8.85 0.19 3.52
C ASP A 328 7.86 -0.98 3.62
N PHE A 329 8.22 -2.14 3.05
CA PHE A 329 7.44 -3.36 3.18
C PHE A 329 7.35 -3.82 4.63
N TYR A 330 8.40 -3.61 5.44
CA TYR A 330 8.38 -4.00 6.85
C TYR A 330 7.32 -3.27 7.69
N ARG A 331 6.83 -2.12 7.21
CA ARG A 331 5.82 -1.31 7.90
C ARG A 331 4.39 -1.64 7.48
N ILE A 332 4.23 -2.49 6.47
CA ILE A 332 2.93 -2.95 5.98
C ILE A 332 2.56 -4.18 6.82
N ASP A 333 1.39 -4.14 7.43
CA ASP A 333 0.89 -5.28 8.21
C ASP A 333 0.60 -6.47 7.28
N PHE A 334 0.13 -7.61 7.79
CA PHE A 334 -0.52 -8.60 6.94
C PHE A 334 -1.58 -9.37 7.70
N ASN A 335 -2.42 -10.09 6.96
CA ASN A 335 -3.48 -10.88 7.56
C ASN A 335 -3.10 -12.37 7.54
N PRO A 336 -2.52 -12.91 8.63
CA PRO A 336 -2.10 -14.31 8.71
C PRO A 336 -3.28 -15.28 8.84
N CYS A 337 -4.50 -14.79 9.04
CA CYS A 337 -5.67 -15.63 9.24
C CYS A 337 -6.04 -16.41 7.97
N ALA A 338 -6.84 -17.47 8.15
CA ALA A 338 -7.35 -18.27 7.04
C ALA A 338 -8.11 -17.41 6.01
N PRO A 339 -8.16 -17.83 4.73
CA PRO A 339 -8.95 -17.15 3.72
C PRO A 339 -10.44 -17.22 4.08
N GLY A 340 -11.16 -16.12 3.89
CA GLY A 340 -12.57 -16.00 4.29
C GLY A 340 -13.21 -14.72 3.80
N LEU A 341 -14.41 -14.41 4.30
CA LEU A 341 -15.11 -13.16 4.01
C LEU A 341 -14.24 -11.98 4.48
N GLY A 342 -13.85 -11.12 3.52
CA GLY A 342 -12.95 -9.99 3.76
C GLY A 342 -11.47 -10.33 3.62
N ASN A 343 -11.02 -11.57 3.81
CA ASN A 343 -9.61 -11.97 3.62
C ASN A 343 -9.44 -12.82 2.35
N PRO A 344 -9.04 -12.23 1.21
CA PRO A 344 -8.81 -13.00 -0.01
C PRO A 344 -7.65 -13.99 0.18
N ASN A 345 -7.68 -15.08 -0.58
CA ASN A 345 -6.56 -16.02 -0.62
C ASN A 345 -5.30 -15.32 -1.14
N HIS A 346 -4.22 -15.38 -0.35
CA HIS A 346 -2.96 -14.70 -0.64
C HIS A 346 -1.81 -15.50 -0.02
N PHE A 347 -0.56 -15.17 -0.35
CA PHE A 347 0.60 -16.00 -0.01
C PHE A 347 0.79 -16.19 1.50
N LEU A 348 0.46 -15.17 2.29
CA LEU A 348 0.56 -15.17 3.76
C LEU A 348 -0.74 -15.56 4.47
N ALA A 349 -1.77 -16.00 3.74
CA ALA A 349 -3.02 -16.44 4.35
C ALA A 349 -2.85 -17.81 5.03
N GLY A 350 -3.50 -17.98 6.18
CA GLY A 350 -3.57 -19.27 6.88
C GLY A 350 -2.28 -19.71 7.57
N ILE A 351 -1.35 -18.78 7.83
CA ILE A 351 -0.14 -19.09 8.60
C ILE A 351 -0.35 -18.97 10.12
N ALA A 352 -1.47 -18.37 10.55
CA ALA A 352 -1.78 -18.22 11.97
C ALA A 352 -1.95 -19.59 12.64
N ARG A 353 -1.25 -19.80 13.77
CA ARG A 353 -1.24 -21.07 14.52
C ARG A 353 -2.31 -21.14 15.61
N CYS A 354 -3.46 -20.50 15.37
CA CYS A 354 -4.59 -20.53 16.30
C CYS A 354 -5.14 -21.96 16.45
N LYS A 355 -5.53 -22.32 17.68
CA LYS A 355 -6.16 -23.61 18.01
C LYS A 355 -7.58 -23.67 17.44
N PRO A 356 -8.14 -24.87 17.21
CA PRO A 356 -9.50 -25.02 16.68
C PRO A 356 -10.60 -24.45 17.60
N THR A 357 -10.32 -24.27 18.90
CA THR A 357 -11.22 -23.62 19.87
C THR A 357 -11.20 -22.08 19.79
N THR A 358 -10.32 -21.51 18.97
CA THR A 358 -10.08 -20.07 18.82
C THR A 358 -10.30 -19.61 17.37
N LEU A 359 -10.41 -18.29 17.19
CA LEU A 359 -10.66 -17.60 15.95
C LEU A 359 -9.57 -16.53 15.77
N CYS A 360 -8.96 -16.49 14.60
CA CYS A 360 -7.86 -15.58 14.29
C CYS A 360 -8.37 -14.17 13.96
N VAL A 361 -7.76 -13.17 14.60
CA VAL A 361 -7.98 -11.74 14.32
C VAL A 361 -6.62 -11.08 14.06
N PRO A 362 -6.43 -10.38 12.91
CA PRO A 362 -5.16 -9.72 12.62
C PRO A 362 -5.00 -8.43 13.44
N LEU A 363 -3.77 -8.14 13.88
CA LEU A 363 -3.44 -6.91 14.58
C LEU A 363 -3.10 -5.77 13.61
N SER A 364 -3.45 -4.54 13.96
CA SER A 364 -3.07 -3.34 13.21
C SER A 364 -1.80 -2.69 13.76
N GLY A 365 -0.98 -2.13 12.85
CA GLY A 365 0.26 -1.44 13.17
C GLY A 365 1.44 -2.34 13.54
N PHE A 366 1.31 -3.67 13.43
CA PHE A 366 2.34 -4.63 13.84
C PHE A 366 3.55 -4.71 12.87
N GLY A 367 3.34 -4.34 11.61
CA GLY A 367 4.29 -4.48 10.51
C GLY A 367 4.42 -5.90 9.99
N PHE A 368 5.42 -6.11 9.12
CA PHE A 368 5.76 -7.43 8.60
C PHE A 368 6.62 -8.18 9.63
N ARG A 369 5.95 -8.80 10.61
CA ARG A 369 6.58 -9.60 11.67
C ARG A 369 5.70 -10.79 12.04
N ARG A 370 6.31 -11.89 12.50
CA ARG A 370 5.57 -13.03 13.06
C ARG A 370 4.79 -12.64 14.31
N GLY A 371 3.64 -13.27 14.51
CA GLY A 371 2.78 -13.02 15.66
C GLY A 371 1.88 -11.79 15.56
N GLY A 372 1.72 -11.21 14.36
CA GLY A 372 0.83 -10.08 14.06
C GLY A 372 -0.67 -10.43 14.07
N TYR A 373 -1.09 -11.31 14.96
CA TYR A 373 -2.47 -11.73 15.13
C TYR A 373 -2.75 -12.04 16.60
N GLU A 374 -4.02 -12.13 16.94
CA GLU A 374 -4.50 -12.65 18.20
C GLU A 374 -5.55 -13.74 17.95
N CYS A 375 -5.59 -14.74 18.82
CA CYS A 375 -6.56 -15.81 18.78
C CYS A 375 -7.61 -15.55 19.87
N VAL A 376 -8.80 -15.14 19.43
CA VAL A 376 -9.96 -14.88 20.27
C VAL A 376 -10.77 -16.17 20.41
N CYS A 377 -11.39 -16.43 21.56
CA CYS A 377 -12.23 -17.63 21.70
C CYS A 377 -13.41 -17.62 20.71
N GLN A 378 -13.70 -18.78 20.12
CA GLN A 378 -14.88 -18.93 19.28
C GLN A 378 -16.17 -18.74 20.09
N PRO A 379 -17.27 -18.33 19.46
CA PRO A 379 -18.58 -18.30 20.12
C PRO A 379 -18.89 -19.64 20.78
N GLY A 380 -19.29 -19.62 22.05
CA GLY A 380 -19.51 -20.83 22.84
C GLY A 380 -18.26 -21.35 23.58
N HIS A 381 -17.12 -20.68 23.48
CA HIS A 381 -15.94 -20.90 24.30
C HIS A 381 -15.57 -19.64 25.09
N ARG A 382 -14.90 -19.83 26.24
CA ARG A 382 -14.40 -18.77 27.11
C ARG A 382 -12.92 -18.97 27.42
N LEU A 383 -12.26 -17.89 27.81
CA LEU A 383 -10.87 -17.93 28.27
C LEU A 383 -10.75 -18.72 29.59
N PRO A 384 -9.64 -19.46 29.79
CA PRO A 384 -9.30 -20.08 31.07
C PRO A 384 -9.19 -19.05 32.20
N ALA A 385 -9.44 -19.49 33.44
CA ALA A 385 -9.27 -18.63 34.61
C ALA A 385 -7.78 -18.28 34.78
N GLY A 386 -7.46 -16.98 34.80
CA GLY A 386 -6.09 -16.47 34.90
C GLY A 386 -5.50 -15.94 33.58
N GLN A 387 -6.11 -16.24 32.43
CA GLN A 387 -5.70 -15.64 31.16
C GLN A 387 -6.33 -14.25 31.01
N ILE A 388 -5.49 -13.23 30.81
CA ILE A 388 -5.93 -11.84 30.61
C ILE A 388 -5.96 -11.54 29.11
N GLY A 389 -7.16 -11.39 28.57
CA GLY A 389 -7.38 -11.06 27.16
C GLY A 389 -7.14 -12.22 26.19
N PRO A 390 -7.26 -11.95 24.87
CA PRO A 390 -7.02 -12.94 23.82
C PRO A 390 -5.59 -13.49 23.85
N PHE A 391 -5.40 -14.69 23.28
CA PHE A 391 -4.06 -15.26 23.13
C PHE A 391 -3.30 -14.50 22.04
N ARG A 392 -2.14 -13.94 22.38
CA ARG A 392 -1.35 -13.18 21.42
C ARG A 392 -0.56 -14.12 20.52
N GLY A 393 -0.53 -13.84 19.22
CA GLY A 393 0.23 -14.60 18.26
C GLY A 393 1.74 -14.61 18.56
N VAL A 394 2.27 -13.52 19.12
CA VAL A 394 3.69 -13.46 19.56
C VAL A 394 4.02 -14.55 20.56
N ASP A 395 3.13 -14.79 21.53
CA ASP A 395 3.34 -15.79 22.57
C ASP A 395 3.23 -17.21 21.98
N ILE A 396 2.30 -17.41 21.04
CA ILE A 396 2.11 -18.68 20.33
C ILE A 396 3.31 -19.03 19.44
N GLU A 397 3.89 -18.05 18.75
CA GLU A 397 5.01 -18.24 17.83
C GLU A 397 6.34 -18.52 18.56
N VAL A 398 6.46 -18.11 19.83
CA VAL A 398 7.65 -18.35 20.67
C VAL A 398 7.50 -19.60 21.55
N ALA A 399 6.26 -20.08 21.75
CA ALA A 399 5.96 -21.21 22.64
C ALA A 399 6.77 -22.47 22.33
N SER A 400 7.08 -23.24 23.37
CA SER A 400 7.58 -24.60 23.20
C SER A 400 6.46 -25.55 22.77
N LYS A 401 6.82 -26.76 22.31
CA LYS A 401 5.83 -27.78 21.94
C LYS A 401 4.87 -28.09 23.09
N GLU A 402 5.42 -28.25 24.29
CA GLU A 402 4.67 -28.59 25.49
C GLU A 402 3.72 -27.46 25.92
N GLU A 403 4.16 -26.21 25.82
CA GLU A 403 3.33 -25.04 26.09
C GLU A 403 2.20 -24.90 25.05
N TYR A 404 2.49 -25.14 23.77
CA TYR A 404 1.47 -25.08 22.73
C TYR A 404 0.44 -26.21 22.86
N GLU A 405 0.85 -27.42 23.22
CA GLU A 405 -0.06 -28.56 23.39
C GLU A 405 -0.93 -28.43 24.63
N ASN A 406 -0.39 -27.90 25.74
CA ASN A 406 -1.13 -27.76 27.00
C ASN A 406 -1.85 -26.40 27.17
N GLY A 407 -1.54 -25.42 26.31
CA GLY A 407 -2.01 -24.04 26.41
C GLY A 407 -2.78 -23.55 25.18
N PHE A 408 -3.17 -22.28 25.22
CA PHE A 408 -3.85 -21.55 24.14
C PHE A 408 -5.23 -22.10 23.70
N ASP A 409 -5.78 -23.05 24.45
CA ASP A 409 -7.13 -23.57 24.23
C ASP A 409 -8.18 -22.78 25.01
N CYS A 410 -9.32 -22.54 24.38
CA CYS A 410 -10.49 -21.99 25.06
C CYS A 410 -11.37 -23.11 25.62
N LEU A 411 -11.97 -22.88 26.79
CA LEU A 411 -12.86 -23.83 27.44
C LEU A 411 -14.29 -23.64 26.92
N PRO A 412 -15.07 -24.71 26.68
CA PRO A 412 -16.47 -24.56 26.31
C PRO A 412 -17.25 -23.85 27.42
N VAL A 413 -18.11 -22.91 27.03
CA VAL A 413 -19.09 -22.31 27.92
C VAL A 413 -20.19 -23.35 28.12
N GLY A 414 -20.49 -23.67 29.38
CA GLY A 414 -21.57 -24.59 29.73
C GLY A 414 -22.95 -23.98 29.43
N TRP A 415 -23.68 -23.61 30.47
CA TRP A 415 -25.00 -22.99 30.30
C TRP A 415 -24.88 -21.64 29.60
N ARG A 416 -25.44 -21.56 28.40
CA ARG A 416 -25.57 -20.33 27.64
C ARG A 416 -26.88 -19.67 28.06
N GLU A 417 -26.83 -18.49 28.65
CA GLU A 417 -28.00 -17.62 28.73
C GLU A 417 -28.37 -17.22 27.29
N VAL A 418 -29.41 -17.87 26.76
CA VAL A 418 -30.04 -17.46 25.51
C VAL A 418 -31.16 -16.51 25.92
N ILE A 419 -31.32 -15.39 25.21
CA ILE A 419 -32.52 -14.57 25.35
C ILE A 419 -33.70 -15.54 25.08
N PRO A 420 -34.62 -15.73 26.03
CA PRO A 420 -35.74 -16.63 25.80
C PRO A 420 -36.45 -16.19 24.53
N GLU A 421 -36.58 -17.11 23.58
CA GLU A 421 -37.39 -16.89 22.38
C GLU A 421 -38.78 -16.45 22.87
N GLU A 422 -39.30 -15.33 22.36
CA GLU A 422 -40.64 -14.85 22.71
C GLU A 422 -41.69 -15.84 22.16
N THR A 423 -41.82 -17.02 22.75
CA THR A 423 -42.90 -17.97 22.51
C THR A 423 -44.13 -17.55 23.31
N GLY A 424 -44.56 -16.29 23.11
CA GLY A 424 -45.61 -15.66 23.87
C GLY A 424 -46.29 -14.54 23.09
N VAL A 425 -47.41 -14.89 22.44
CA VAL A 425 -48.44 -13.99 21.89
C VAL A 425 -48.17 -13.42 20.48
N GLN A 426 -48.22 -14.29 19.47
CA GLN A 426 -48.52 -13.90 18.08
C GLN A 426 -49.99 -13.46 17.85
N GLY A 427 -50.81 -13.32 18.89
CA GLY A 427 -52.27 -13.17 18.75
C GLY A 427 -52.86 -11.75 18.75
N THR A 428 -52.18 -10.72 19.24
CA THR A 428 -52.86 -9.42 19.52
C THR A 428 -52.17 -8.17 18.97
N LEU A 429 -50.93 -8.23 18.49
CA LEU A 429 -50.25 -7.07 17.89
C LEU A 429 -50.67 -6.77 16.44
N GLN A 430 -51.26 -7.74 15.72
CA GLN A 430 -51.76 -7.51 14.35
C GLN A 430 -53.05 -6.67 14.28
N ARG A 431 -53.78 -6.48 15.40
CA ARG A 431 -55.00 -5.64 15.40
C ARG A 431 -54.76 -4.16 15.68
N ARG A 432 -53.61 -3.76 16.26
CA ARG A 432 -53.27 -2.34 16.46
C ARG A 432 -52.43 -1.72 15.32
N ARG A 433 -51.71 -2.51 14.51
CA ARG A 433 -50.91 -1.97 13.40
C ARG A 433 -51.71 -1.52 12.17
N ARG A 434 -53.01 -1.85 12.06
CA ARG A 434 -53.85 -1.36 10.94
C ARG A 434 -54.46 0.04 11.15
N ALA A 435 -54.39 0.60 12.35
CA ALA A 435 -54.89 1.96 12.62
C ALA A 435 -53.77 3.03 12.66
N ALA A 436 -52.51 2.63 12.86
CA ALA A 436 -51.36 3.55 12.86
C ALA A 436 -50.78 3.78 11.46
N SER A 437 -50.93 2.83 10.53
CA SER A 437 -50.36 2.94 9.18
C SER A 437 -51.06 3.95 8.27
N THR A 438 -52.27 4.40 8.62
CA THR A 438 -53.00 5.42 7.84
C THR A 438 -52.66 6.85 8.27
N ILE A 439 -52.30 7.07 9.54
CA ILE A 439 -51.98 8.40 10.07
C ILE A 439 -50.54 8.82 9.69
N ASP A 440 -49.60 7.87 9.66
CA ASP A 440 -48.21 8.16 9.27
C ASP A 440 -48.06 8.49 7.78
N VAL A 441 -48.82 7.86 6.89
CA VAL A 441 -48.70 8.08 5.44
C VAL A 441 -49.13 9.49 5.04
N GLU A 442 -50.10 10.07 5.74
CA GLU A 442 -50.61 11.42 5.46
C GLU A 442 -49.72 12.52 6.06
N TYR A 443 -49.01 12.21 7.15
CA TYR A 443 -47.97 13.07 7.73
C TYR A 443 -46.69 13.08 6.88
N PHE A 444 -46.21 11.91 6.43
CA PHE A 444 -45.05 11.81 5.53
C PHE A 444 -45.32 12.36 4.12
N ARG A 445 -46.57 12.32 3.62
CA ARG A 445 -46.93 12.97 2.35
C ARG A 445 -46.85 14.50 2.46
N ARG A 446 -47.33 15.09 3.57
CA ARG A 446 -47.22 16.53 3.81
C ARG A 446 -45.79 17.02 4.01
N LEU A 447 -44.93 16.23 4.66
CA LEU A 447 -43.50 16.54 4.79
C LEU A 447 -42.74 16.46 3.44
N ARG A 448 -43.15 15.55 2.55
CA ARG A 448 -42.54 15.42 1.22
C ARG A 448 -42.92 16.58 0.28
N GLU A 449 -44.14 17.11 0.40
CA GLU A 449 -44.59 18.30 -0.34
C GLU A 449 -43.98 19.61 0.18
N SER A 450 -43.55 19.67 1.45
CA SER A 450 -42.78 20.82 1.97
C SER A 450 -41.31 20.79 1.53
N ASP A 451 -40.68 19.61 1.49
CA ASP A 451 -39.27 19.45 1.11
C ASP A 451 -39.00 19.67 -0.40
N GLU A 452 -39.99 19.44 -1.26
CA GLU A 452 -39.86 19.73 -2.70
C GLU A 452 -39.87 21.24 -3.01
N ASN A 453 -40.45 22.07 -2.13
CA ASN A 453 -40.46 23.53 -2.30
C ASN A 453 -39.21 24.23 -1.74
N GLU A 454 -38.46 23.62 -0.81
CA GLU A 454 -37.20 24.17 -0.29
C GLU A 454 -35.95 23.72 -1.08
N ASN A 455 -36.01 22.59 -1.79
CA ASN A 455 -34.86 22.00 -2.48
C ASN A 455 -34.43 22.71 -3.79
N GLN A 456 -35.06 23.81 -4.19
CA GLN A 456 -34.52 24.66 -5.27
C GLN A 456 -33.49 25.69 -4.80
N SER A 457 -33.18 25.79 -3.50
CA SER A 457 -32.26 26.83 -3.00
C SER A 457 -31.05 26.37 -2.17
N GLY A 458 -30.90 25.08 -1.84
CA GLY A 458 -29.97 24.61 -0.80
C GLY A 458 -28.73 23.78 -1.22
N LEU A 459 -28.55 23.43 -2.49
CA LEU A 459 -27.61 22.35 -2.91
C LEU A 459 -26.14 22.76 -3.12
N LEU A 460 -25.66 23.87 -2.52
CA LEU A 460 -24.31 24.40 -2.81
C LEU A 460 -23.38 24.64 -1.61
N ARG A 461 -23.71 24.21 -0.38
CA ARG A 461 -22.90 24.56 0.82
C ARG A 461 -22.21 23.43 1.60
N HIS A 462 -22.32 22.16 1.23
CA HIS A 462 -21.73 21.05 2.02
C HIS A 462 -20.57 20.30 1.34
N MET A 463 -19.56 21.02 0.83
CA MET A 463 -18.36 20.37 0.28
C MET A 463 -17.01 20.93 0.76
N VAL A 464 -16.96 21.75 1.82
CA VAL A 464 -15.69 22.27 2.37
C VAL A 464 -15.78 22.38 3.89
N GLN A 465 -15.77 21.26 4.63
CA GLN A 465 -15.46 21.30 6.08
C GLN A 465 -15.16 19.91 6.65
N PHE A 466 -14.18 19.18 6.11
CA PHE A 466 -13.61 18.03 6.82
C PHE A 466 -12.12 17.90 6.49
N CYS A 467 -11.33 18.80 7.06
CA CYS A 467 -9.90 18.66 7.34
C CYS A 467 -9.57 19.77 8.35
N ILE A 468 -9.52 19.42 9.63
CA ILE A 468 -8.79 20.03 10.76
C ILE A 468 -9.46 19.42 12.00
N ASN A 469 -8.79 18.42 12.56
CA ASN A 469 -8.82 17.92 13.94
C ASN A 469 -8.60 16.42 13.92
N GLU A 470 -7.32 16.02 13.86
CA GLU A 470 -6.66 15.09 14.79
C GLU A 470 -5.16 15.07 14.51
#